data_AF-A0A5R2NIP9-F1
#
_entry.id   AF-A0A5R2NIP9-F1
#
_cell.length_a   1.000
_cell.length_b   1.000
_cell.length_c   1.000
_cell.angle_alpha   90.00
_cell.angle_beta   90.00
_cell.angle_gamma   90.00
#
_symmetry.space_group_name_H-M   'P 1'
#
loop_
_entity.id
_entity.type
_entity.pdbx_description
1 polymer ?
#
loop_
_entity_poly.entity_id
_entity_poly.type
_entity_poly.pdbx_seq_one_letter_code
_entity_poly.pdbx_strand_id
1 'polypeptide(L)'
;MKVLAIDCAASLCAACVYDAAGGQELGRSVLDLGKGHAEHLMAVIAGALKAGATDYAGLGAIAVSVGPGSFTGLRVGVSTARGLALALKVPAIGVTTLE
;
A
#
# COMPACT_ATOMS: atom_id res chain seq x y z
N MET A 1 14.68 2.77 -6.06
CA MET A 1 13.31 2.78 -6.66
C MET A 1 12.34 2.96 -5.50
N LYS A 2 11.34 3.83 -5.62
CA LYS A 2 10.34 4.00 -4.56
C LYS A 2 9.19 3.02 -4.73
N VAL A 3 8.80 2.35 -3.67
CA VAL A 3 7.73 1.35 -3.63
C VAL A 3 6.63 1.85 -2.71
N LEU A 4 5.38 1.85 -3.18
CA LEU A 4 4.23 2.01 -2.29
C LEU A 4 3.80 0.62 -1.81
N ALA A 5 3.91 0.34 -0.52
CA ALA A 5 3.39 -0.88 0.11
C ALA A 5 2.01 -0.61 0.73
N ILE A 6 1.08 -1.53 0.54
CA ILE A 6 -0.29 -1.47 1.06
C ILE A 6 -0.59 -2.74 1.86
N ASP A 7 -1.14 -2.61 3.06
CA ASP A 7 -1.68 -3.73 3.82
C ASP A 7 -3.10 -3.43 4.32
N CYS A 8 -3.99 -4.38 4.08
CA CYS A 8 -5.38 -4.42 4.55
C CYS A 8 -5.77 -5.86 4.96
N ALA A 9 -4.80 -6.73 5.26
CA ALA A 9 -5.03 -8.14 5.51
C ALA A 9 -5.64 -8.43 6.90
N ALA A 10 -5.52 -7.51 7.85
CA ALA A 10 -6.03 -7.67 9.21
C ALA A 10 -6.86 -6.47 9.66
N SER A 11 -6.68 -5.98 10.89
CA SER A 11 -7.40 -4.81 11.41
C SER A 11 -6.84 -3.48 10.92
N LEU A 12 -5.58 -3.49 10.46
CA LEU A 12 -4.86 -2.31 10.01
C LEU A 12 -5.18 -1.99 8.54
N CYS A 13 -5.46 -0.72 8.29
CA CYS A 13 -5.38 -0.11 6.98
C CYS A 13 -4.08 0.70 6.92
N ALA A 14 -3.08 0.17 6.22
CA ALA A 14 -1.72 0.72 6.22
C ALA A 14 -1.21 0.99 4.81
N ALA A 15 -0.44 2.07 4.69
CA ALA A 15 0.37 2.35 3.51
C ALA A 15 1.74 2.90 3.91
N CYS A 16 2.77 2.55 3.13
CA CYS A 16 4.14 2.98 3.35
C CYS A 16 4.83 3.27 2.01
N VAL A 17 5.67 4.30 1.97
CA VAL A 17 6.61 4.56 0.87
C VAL A 17 8.00 4.12 1.31
N TYR A 18 8.54 3.13 0.61
CA TYR A 18 9.86 2.57 0.86
C TYR A 18 10.82 2.93 -0.27
N ASP A 19 12.02 3.41 0.07
CA ASP A 19 13.10 3.56 -0.90
C ASP A 19 13.96 2.31 -0.93
N ALA A 20 13.78 1.49 -1.95
CA ALA A 20 14.55 0.26 -2.12
C ALA A 20 16.03 0.50 -2.42
N ALA A 21 16.43 1.70 -2.88
CA ALA A 21 17.85 2.00 -3.12
C ALA A 21 18.56 2.41 -1.82
N GLY A 22 17.92 3.27 -1.02
CA GLY A 22 18.41 3.68 0.30
C GLY A 22 18.16 2.67 1.41
N GLY A 23 17.30 1.67 1.19
CA GLY A 23 16.97 0.65 2.18
C GLY A 23 16.12 1.18 3.34
N GLN A 24 15.36 2.26 3.14
CA GLN A 24 14.71 3.00 4.23
C GLN A 24 13.24 3.32 3.95
N GLU A 25 12.46 3.40 5.02
CA GLU A 25 11.11 3.96 4.99
C GLU A 25 11.20 5.49 4.83
N LEU A 26 10.48 6.03 3.84
CA LEU A 26 10.36 7.47 3.63
C LEU A 26 9.14 8.05 4.35
N GLY A 27 8.04 7.30 4.42
CA GLY A 27 6.84 7.73 5.14
C GLY A 27 5.78 6.65 5.21
N ARG A 28 4.96 6.70 6.26
CA ARG A 28 3.89 5.74 6.53
C ARG A 28 2.62 6.43 7.03
N SER A 29 1.50 5.78 6.80
CA SER A 29 0.22 6.10 7.43
C SER A 29 -0.50 4.80 7.75
N VAL A 30 -1.04 4.71 8.97
CA VAL A 30 -1.69 3.50 9.48
C VAL A 30 -2.90 3.90 10.30
N LEU A 31 -4.02 3.23 10.07
CA LEU A 31 -5.22 3.30 10.89
C LEU A 31 -5.61 1.90 11.34
N ASP A 32 -5.94 1.74 12.62
CA ASP A 32 -6.52 0.51 13.16
C ASP A 32 -8.04 0.63 13.14
N LEU A 33 -8.66 0.05 12.11
CA LEU A 33 -10.08 0.26 11.80
C LEU A 33 -10.94 -0.96 12.12
N GLY A 34 -10.37 -2.18 12.03
CA GLY A 34 -11.10 -3.45 12.11
C GLY A 34 -12.03 -3.72 10.91
N LYS A 35 -12.73 -2.71 10.39
CA LYS A 35 -13.60 -2.74 9.20
C LYS A 35 -13.61 -1.39 8.48
N GLY A 36 -14.12 -1.34 7.25
CA GLY A 36 -14.23 -0.08 6.48
C GLY A 36 -12.93 0.35 5.78
N HIS A 37 -12.10 -0.61 5.38
CA HIS A 37 -10.83 -0.33 4.70
C HIS A 37 -11.02 0.45 3.38
N ALA A 38 -12.11 0.21 2.65
CA ALA A 38 -12.34 0.80 1.33
C ALA A 38 -12.54 2.32 1.39
N GLU A 39 -13.16 2.80 2.47
CA GLU A 39 -13.50 4.19 2.71
C GLU A 39 -12.26 5.02 3.08
N HIS A 40 -11.25 4.38 3.68
CA HIS A 40 -10.09 5.06 4.24
C HIS A 40 -8.79 4.86 3.46
N LEU A 41 -8.65 3.76 2.70
CA LEU A 41 -7.39 3.36 2.09
C LEU A 41 -6.76 4.45 1.21
N MET A 42 -7.54 5.15 0.38
CA MET A 42 -7.00 6.21 -0.47
C MET A 42 -6.45 7.39 0.34
N ALA A 43 -7.09 7.74 1.46
CA ALA A 43 -6.60 8.78 2.36
C ALA A 43 -5.33 8.33 3.11
N VAL A 44 -5.26 7.06 3.50
CA VAL A 44 -4.05 6.45 4.11
C VAL A 44 -2.88 6.49 3.13
N ILE A 45 -3.10 6.10 1.87
CA ILE A 45 -2.08 6.19 0.81
C ILE A 45 -1.60 7.64 0.63
N ALA A 46 -2.53 8.59 0.54
CA ALA A 46 -2.18 10.01 0.42
C ALA A 46 -1.36 10.52 1.62
N GLY A 47 -1.68 10.05 2.83
CA GLY A 47 -0.93 10.34 4.04
C GLY A 47 0.51 9.81 3.98
N ALA A 48 0.70 8.57 3.53
CA ALA A 48 2.03 7.96 3.39
C ALA A 48 2.88 8.69 2.32
N LEU A 49 2.28 9.02 1.18
CA LEU A 49 2.92 9.80 0.11
C LEU A 49 3.36 11.19 0.58
N LYS A 50 2.48 11.89 1.30
CA LYS A 50 2.78 13.19 1.89
C LYS A 50 3.92 13.09 2.92
N ALA A 51 3.87 12.10 3.82
CA ALA A 51 4.93 11.88 4.80
C ALA A 51 6.28 11.57 4.15
N GLY A 52 6.27 10.79 3.07
CA GLY A 52 7.47 10.43 2.30
C GLY A 52 7.89 11.44 1.24
N ALA A 53 7.30 12.64 1.23
CA ALA A 53 7.55 13.70 0.24
C ALA A 53 7.63 13.17 -1.20
N THR A 54 6.71 12.27 -1.54
CA THR A 54 6.70 11.51 -2.80
C THR A 54 5.34 11.65 -3.45
N ASP A 55 5.32 11.85 -4.75
CA ASP A 55 4.12 11.86 -5.57
C ASP A 55 3.88 10.48 -6.21
N TYR A 56 2.69 10.29 -6.78
CA TYR A 56 2.36 9.04 -7.48
C TYR A 56 3.30 8.79 -8.68
N ALA A 57 3.75 9.84 -9.36
CA ALA A 57 4.64 9.73 -10.52
C ALA A 57 6.06 9.26 -10.13
N GLY A 58 6.50 9.50 -8.90
CA GLY A 58 7.77 9.04 -8.36
C GLY A 58 7.78 7.58 -7.90
N LEU A 59 6.64 6.88 -7.94
CA LEU A 59 6.56 5.46 -7.60
C LEU A 59 7.03 4.58 -8.77
N GLY A 60 7.84 3.57 -8.46
CA GLY A 60 8.31 2.58 -9.44
C GLY A 60 7.67 1.20 -9.32
N ALA A 61 6.97 0.92 -8.21
CA ALA A 61 6.17 -0.28 -8.03
C ALA A 61 5.12 -0.10 -6.92
N ILE A 62 4.08 -0.92 -6.95
CA ILE A 62 3.09 -1.03 -5.88
C ILE A 62 3.15 -2.43 -5.29
N ALA A 63 3.47 -2.56 -4.00
CA ALA A 63 3.43 -3.80 -3.26
C ALA A 63 2.14 -3.91 -2.44
N VAL A 64 1.61 -5.11 -2.30
CA VAL A 64 0.38 -5.35 -1.52
C VAL A 64 0.36 -6.72 -0.87
N SER A 65 -0.15 -6.79 0.36
CA SER A 65 -0.40 -8.05 1.05
C SER A 65 -1.47 -8.87 0.31
N VAL A 66 -1.17 -10.12 -0.04
CA VAL A 66 -2.10 -11.06 -0.73
C VAL A 66 -2.65 -12.15 0.18
N GLY A 67 -2.32 -12.09 1.47
CA GLY A 67 -2.79 -12.98 2.52
C GLY A 67 -1.74 -13.97 3.00
N PRO A 68 -2.10 -14.89 3.92
CA PRO A 68 -3.45 -15.07 4.50
C PRO A 68 -3.96 -13.86 5.30
N GLY A 69 -5.29 -13.68 5.35
CA GLY A 69 -5.93 -12.55 6.03
C GLY A 69 -7.42 -12.42 5.72
N SER A 70 -8.01 -11.31 6.14
CA SER A 70 -9.39 -10.89 5.89
C SER A 70 -9.69 -10.87 4.40
N PHE A 71 -10.64 -11.69 3.95
CA PHE A 71 -11.04 -11.79 2.55
C PHE A 71 -11.46 -10.44 1.96
N THR A 72 -12.24 -9.66 2.70
CA THR A 72 -12.71 -8.34 2.27
C THR A 72 -11.56 -7.35 2.21
N GLY A 73 -10.73 -7.30 3.24
CA GLY A 73 -9.60 -6.37 3.30
C GLY A 73 -8.54 -6.65 2.23
N LEU A 74 -8.21 -7.92 2.01
CA LEU A 74 -7.32 -8.35 0.91
C LEU A 74 -7.86 -7.93 -0.46
N ARG A 75 -9.16 -8.11 -0.71
CA ARG A 75 -9.76 -7.66 -1.99
C ARG A 75 -9.71 -6.15 -2.16
N VAL A 76 -9.88 -5.37 -1.10
CA VAL A 76 -9.75 -3.90 -1.14
C VAL A 76 -8.31 -3.50 -1.46
N GLY A 77 -7.34 -4.04 -0.71
CA GLY A 77 -5.92 -3.76 -0.92
C GLY A 77 -5.46 -4.15 -2.33
N VAL A 78 -5.71 -5.40 -2.74
CA VAL A 78 -5.27 -5.93 -4.04
C VAL A 78 -5.91 -5.19 -5.21
N SER A 79 -7.22 -4.91 -5.14
CA SER A 79 -7.90 -4.14 -6.19
C SER A 79 -7.33 -2.73 -6.32
N THR A 80 -7.06 -2.06 -5.19
CA THR A 80 -6.48 -0.72 -5.17
C THR A 80 -5.06 -0.72 -5.74
N ALA A 81 -4.22 -1.66 -5.30
CA ALA A 81 -2.85 -1.79 -5.78
C ALA A 81 -2.80 -2.04 -7.29
N ARG A 82 -3.65 -2.94 -7.81
CA ARG A 82 -3.75 -3.19 -9.26
C ARG A 82 -4.25 -1.97 -10.03
N GLY A 83 -5.24 -1.24 -9.51
CA GLY A 83 -5.75 -0.02 -10.13
C GLY A 83 -4.68 1.07 -10.25
N LEU A 84 -3.94 1.31 -9.16
CA LEU A 84 -2.83 2.27 -9.15
C LEU A 84 -1.69 1.85 -10.08
N ALA A 85 -1.27 0.57 -10.00
CA ALA A 85 -0.23 0.03 -10.86
C ALA A 85 -0.56 0.16 -12.36
N LEU A 86 -1.82 -0.13 -12.72
CA LEU A 86 -2.32 0.04 -14.08
C LEU A 86 -2.26 1.51 -14.53
N ALA A 87 -2.74 2.43 -13.69
CA ALA A 87 -2.76 3.86 -14.00
C ALA A 87 -1.34 4.45 -14.16
N LEU A 88 -0.41 4.01 -13.31
CA LEU A 88 0.98 4.49 -13.28
C LEU A 88 1.91 3.73 -14.23
N LYS A 89 1.43 2.65 -14.86
CA LYS A 89 2.23 1.75 -15.72
C LYS A 89 3.47 1.19 -15.00
N VAL A 90 3.29 0.82 -13.74
CA VAL A 90 4.32 0.20 -12.89
C VAL A 90 3.88 -1.20 -12.46
N PRO A 91 4.80 -2.10 -12.09
CA PRO A 91 4.43 -3.43 -11.60
C PRO A 91 3.63 -3.37 -10.29
N ALA A 92 2.68 -4.31 -10.16
CA ALA A 92 2.04 -4.68 -8.90
C ALA A 92 2.67 -5.97 -8.36
N ILE A 93 3.08 -5.97 -7.10
CA ILE A 93 3.80 -7.08 -6.46
C ILE A 93 2.97 -7.57 -5.28
N GLY A 94 2.56 -8.84 -5.32
CA GLY A 94 1.90 -9.48 -4.19
C GLY A 94 2.92 -10.04 -3.21
N VAL A 95 2.75 -9.77 -1.91
CA VAL A 95 3.59 -10.30 -0.83
C VAL A 95 2.71 -11.07 0.13
N THR A 96 3.14 -12.25 0.58
CA THR A 96 2.36 -13.01 1.56
C THR A 96 2.58 -12.41 2.95
N THR A 97 1.57 -12.48 3.83
CA THR A 97 1.66 -11.89 5.18
C THR A 97 2.55 -12.67 6.15
N LEU A 98 3.07 -13.82 5.72
CA LEU A 98 3.91 -14.71 6.53
C LEU A 98 5.40 -14.66 6.12
N GLU A 99 5.73 -13.87 5.10
CA GLU A 99 7.10 -13.55 4.67
C GLU A 99 7.53 -12.19 5.25
#